data_AF-A0A7C9QSQ0-F1
#
_entry.id   AF-A0A7C9QSQ0-F1
#
_cell.length_a   1.000
_cell.length_b   1.000
_cell.length_c   1.000
_cell.angle_alpha   90.00
_cell.angle_beta   90.00
_cell.angle_gamma   90.00
#
_symmetry.space_group_name_H-M   'P 1'
#
loop_
_entity.id
_entity.type
_entity.pdbx_description
1 polymer ?
#
loop_
_entity_poly.entity_id
_entity_poly.type
_entity_poly.pdbx_seq_one_letter_code
_entity_poly.pdbx_strand_id
1 'polypeptide(L)'
;MALPLMPKATAVWLVENTALTFEQIADFCGLHPLEVQAIADGEVATGIVGLDPVANGQVSQSELERCEADADLRLKLNITDYPQPRQKPKGARYTPVSKRQDRPDAIAWILKHHPELTDSQLCKLIGTTKPTIQSVREKTHWNATNIKPRNPVTLGLCTEMDLEKAVALARPRAGTVAPQYVEHDEEA
;
A
#
# COMPACT_ATOMS: atom_id res chain seq x y z
N MET A 1 3.70 -16.65 -17.19
CA MET A 1 2.88 -17.66 -16.49
C MET A 1 2.60 -17.16 -15.09
N ALA A 2 1.45 -17.52 -14.50
CA ALA A 2 1.22 -17.27 -13.08
C ALA A 2 2.17 -18.16 -12.27
N LEU A 3 2.67 -17.64 -11.15
CA LEU A 3 3.55 -18.37 -10.23
C LEU A 3 2.77 -18.77 -8.98
N PRO A 4 3.16 -19.86 -8.29
CA PRO A 4 2.57 -20.24 -7.02
C PRO A 4 2.78 -19.14 -5.98
N LEU A 5 1.86 -19.06 -5.03
CA LEU A 5 1.96 -18.24 -3.85
C LEU A 5 3.20 -18.65 -3.04
N MET A 6 4.06 -17.68 -2.70
CA MET A 6 5.34 -17.89 -2.00
C MET A 6 6.26 -18.91 -2.70
N PRO A 7 6.77 -18.60 -3.92
CA PRO A 7 7.45 -19.59 -4.76
C PRO A 7 8.66 -20.28 -4.13
N LYS A 8 9.44 -19.58 -3.29
CA LYS A 8 10.58 -20.18 -2.58
C LYS A 8 10.14 -21.21 -1.53
N ALA A 9 9.07 -20.93 -0.77
CA ALA A 9 8.54 -21.86 0.21
C ALA A 9 7.88 -23.07 -0.45
N THR A 10 7.22 -22.87 -1.59
CA THR A 10 6.69 -23.97 -2.40
C THR A 10 7.82 -24.82 -2.99
N ALA A 11 8.91 -24.22 -3.46
CA ALA A 11 10.08 -24.96 -3.94
C ALA A 11 10.72 -25.82 -2.84
N VAL A 12 10.88 -25.30 -1.62
CA VAL A 12 11.36 -26.07 -0.45
C VAL A 12 10.49 -27.30 -0.23
N TRP A 13 9.16 -27.11 -0.20
CA TRP A 13 8.24 -28.23 0.02
C TRP A 13 8.30 -29.26 -1.11
N LEU A 14 8.31 -28.83 -2.38
CA LEU A 14 8.38 -29.73 -3.53
C LEU A 14 9.68 -30.54 -3.53
N VAL A 15 10.83 -29.92 -3.25
CA VAL A 15 12.12 -30.61 -3.16
C VAL A 15 12.11 -31.68 -2.07
N GLU A 16 11.46 -31.43 -0.93
CA GLU A 16 11.43 -32.35 0.20
C GLU A 16 10.37 -33.47 0.07
N ASN A 17 9.27 -33.23 -0.65
CA ASN A 17 8.08 -34.08 -0.61
C ASN A 17 7.70 -34.71 -1.96
N THR A 18 8.45 -34.45 -3.03
CA THR A 18 8.16 -34.98 -4.38
C THR A 18 9.41 -35.50 -5.08
N ALA A 19 9.23 -36.35 -6.09
CA ALA A 19 10.30 -36.86 -6.94
C ALA A 19 10.55 -36.01 -8.21
N LEU A 20 10.05 -34.77 -8.23
CA LEU A 20 10.16 -33.86 -9.36
C LEU A 20 11.61 -33.44 -9.61
N THR A 21 11.94 -33.21 -10.87
CA THR A 21 13.25 -32.68 -11.26
C THR A 21 13.40 -31.21 -10.87
N PHE A 22 14.65 -30.77 -10.68
CA PHE A 22 14.95 -29.36 -10.37
C PHE A 22 14.44 -28.41 -11.46
N GLU A 23 14.44 -28.84 -12.73
CA GLU A 23 13.89 -28.06 -13.84
C GLU A 23 12.36 -27.91 -13.74
N GLN A 24 11.64 -28.97 -13.38
CA GLN A 24 10.19 -28.91 -13.19
C GLN A 24 9.80 -27.97 -12.05
N ILE A 25 10.52 -28.02 -10.94
CA ILE A 25 10.29 -27.15 -9.77
C ILE A 25 10.67 -25.70 -10.11
N ALA A 26 11.79 -25.50 -10.81
CA ALA A 26 12.26 -24.19 -11.27
C ALA A 26 11.23 -23.51 -12.18
N ASP A 27 10.72 -24.23 -13.18
CA ASP A 27 9.71 -23.72 -14.12
C ASP A 27 8.39 -23.40 -13.41
N PHE A 28 7.98 -24.25 -12.46
CA PHE A 28 6.74 -24.03 -11.71
C PHE A 28 6.84 -22.82 -10.76
N CYS A 29 7.94 -22.70 -10.02
CA CYS A 29 8.16 -21.63 -9.05
C CYS A 29 8.76 -20.35 -9.66
N GLY A 30 9.15 -20.36 -10.93
CA GLY A 30 9.82 -19.23 -11.58
C GLY A 30 11.19 -18.92 -10.97
N LEU A 31 11.90 -19.95 -10.52
CA LEU A 31 13.25 -19.87 -9.95
C LEU A 31 14.26 -20.40 -10.96
N HIS A 32 15.54 -20.07 -10.80
CA HIS A 32 16.58 -20.73 -11.58
C HIS A 32 16.82 -22.17 -11.06
N PRO A 33 17.12 -23.17 -11.92
CA PRO A 33 17.41 -24.54 -11.47
C PRO A 33 18.53 -24.61 -10.41
N LEU A 34 19.56 -23.76 -10.53
CA LEU A 34 20.63 -23.63 -9.53
C LEU A 34 20.12 -23.12 -8.16
N GLU A 35 19.09 -22.27 -8.13
CA GLU A 35 18.46 -21.86 -6.86
C GLU A 35 17.72 -23.04 -6.23
N VAL A 36 17.03 -23.87 -7.03
CA VAL A 36 16.36 -25.08 -6.54
C VAL A 36 17.37 -26.10 -6.03
N GLN A 37 18.50 -26.27 -6.72
CA GLN A 37 19.60 -27.11 -6.26
C GLN A 37 20.17 -26.61 -4.92
N ALA A 38 20.44 -25.31 -4.80
CA ALA A 38 20.92 -24.73 -3.55
C ALA A 38 19.89 -24.80 -2.39
N ILE A 39 18.59 -24.92 -2.72
CA ILE A 39 17.54 -25.23 -1.74
C ILE A 39 17.64 -26.70 -1.31
N ALA A 40 17.83 -27.63 -2.24
CA ALA A 40 18.02 -29.05 -1.96
C ALA A 40 19.29 -29.32 -1.13
N ASP A 41 20.36 -28.56 -1.39
CA ASP A 41 21.62 -28.61 -0.64
C ASP A 41 21.52 -27.91 0.73
N GLY A 42 20.41 -27.21 1.02
CA GLY A 42 20.15 -26.54 2.29
C GLY A 42 20.87 -25.20 2.49
N GLU A 43 21.41 -24.59 1.43
CA GLU A 43 22.21 -23.36 1.52
C GLU A 43 21.38 -22.07 1.49
N VAL A 44 20.32 -22.03 0.66
CA VAL A 44 19.59 -20.78 0.34
C VAL A 44 18.28 -20.61 1.12
N ALA A 45 17.68 -21.70 1.60
CA ALA A 45 16.37 -21.69 2.25
C ALA A 45 16.40 -21.80 3.78
N THR A 46 17.54 -21.55 4.42
CA THR A 46 17.68 -21.64 5.88
C THR A 46 16.64 -20.78 6.61
N GLY A 47 15.72 -21.43 7.31
CA GLY A 47 14.63 -20.78 8.05
C GLY A 47 13.33 -20.54 7.27
N ILE A 48 13.25 -20.95 6.00
CA ILE A 48 12.00 -20.95 5.23
C ILE A 48 11.27 -22.28 5.52
N VAL A 49 10.05 -22.18 6.04
CA VAL A 49 9.18 -23.34 6.23
C VAL A 49 8.51 -23.68 4.89
N GLY A 50 8.66 -24.93 4.43
CA GLY A 50 8.03 -25.42 3.21
C GLY A 50 6.52 -25.23 3.22
N LEU A 51 5.98 -24.73 2.11
CA LEU A 51 4.53 -24.51 1.93
C LEU A 51 3.96 -25.51 0.92
N ASP A 52 3.08 -26.38 1.41
CA ASP A 52 2.39 -27.39 0.60
C ASP A 52 1.48 -26.74 -0.46
N PRO A 53 1.76 -26.91 -1.77
CA PRO A 53 0.94 -26.37 -2.85
C PRO A 53 -0.36 -27.15 -3.06
N VAL A 54 -0.45 -28.41 -2.64
CA VAL A 54 -1.67 -29.24 -2.70
C VAL A 54 -2.64 -28.85 -1.61
N ALA A 55 -2.15 -28.71 -0.37
CA ALA A 55 -2.98 -28.28 0.76
C ALA A 55 -3.59 -26.87 0.55
N ASN A 56 -2.88 -25.99 -0.15
CA ASN A 56 -3.36 -24.66 -0.52
C ASN A 56 -4.17 -24.62 -1.82
N GLY A 57 -4.45 -25.79 -2.42
CA GLY A 57 -5.26 -25.92 -3.64
C GLY A 57 -4.62 -25.37 -4.91
N GLN A 58 -3.33 -25.06 -4.89
CA GLN A 58 -2.60 -24.49 -6.03
C GLN A 58 -2.24 -25.54 -7.09
N VAL A 59 -2.09 -26.80 -6.69
CA VAL A 59 -1.82 -27.95 -7.57
C VAL A 59 -2.66 -29.13 -7.07
N SER A 60 -3.13 -30.00 -7.97
CA SER A 60 -3.80 -31.24 -7.57
C SER A 60 -2.77 -32.36 -7.32
N GLN A 61 -3.09 -33.28 -6.42
CA GLN A 61 -2.24 -34.47 -6.19
C GLN A 61 -2.00 -35.26 -7.49
N SER A 62 -3.02 -35.40 -8.33
CA SER A 62 -2.93 -36.06 -9.63
C SER A 62 -1.98 -35.38 -10.61
N GLU A 63 -1.79 -34.06 -10.49
CA GLU A 63 -0.89 -33.29 -11.35
C GLU A 63 0.57 -33.47 -10.92
N LEU A 64 0.82 -33.60 -9.61
CA LEU A 64 2.13 -34.00 -9.09
C LEU A 64 2.50 -35.40 -9.60
N GLU A 65 1.63 -36.40 -9.39
CA GLU A 65 1.87 -37.77 -9.83
C GLU A 65 2.14 -37.87 -11.34
N ARG A 66 1.39 -37.10 -12.15
CA ARG A 66 1.59 -37.01 -13.60
C ARG A 66 2.99 -36.51 -13.95
N CYS A 67 3.49 -35.49 -13.26
CA CYS A 67 4.79 -34.88 -13.55
C CYS A 67 5.96 -35.64 -12.88
N GLU A 68 5.72 -36.37 -11.80
CA GLU A 68 6.71 -37.28 -11.20
C GLU A 68 6.99 -38.50 -12.08
N ALA A 69 5.98 -38.97 -12.83
CA ALA A 69 6.13 -40.10 -13.75
C ALA A 69 6.91 -39.75 -15.04
N ASP A 70 7.04 -38.46 -15.39
CA ASP A 70 7.66 -38.01 -16.63
C ASP A 70 8.34 -36.64 -16.46
N ALA A 71 9.66 -36.64 -16.59
CA ALA A 71 10.53 -35.47 -16.41
C ALA A 71 10.34 -34.38 -17.47
N ASP A 72 9.79 -34.71 -18.65
CA ASP A 72 9.56 -33.74 -19.73
C ASP A 72 8.27 -32.94 -19.51
N LEU A 73 7.40 -33.39 -18.59
CA LEU A 73 6.15 -32.70 -18.28
C LEU A 73 6.40 -31.52 -17.34
N ARG A 74 5.52 -30.51 -17.42
CA ARG A 74 5.55 -29.32 -16.57
C ARG A 74 4.26 -29.20 -15.77
N LEU A 75 4.42 -28.79 -14.52
CA LEU A 75 3.33 -28.57 -13.57
C LEU A 75 2.48 -27.37 -13.98
N LYS A 76 1.17 -27.51 -13.80
CA LYS A 76 0.22 -26.42 -14.02
C LYS A 76 -0.46 -26.03 -12.73
N LEU A 77 -0.57 -24.72 -12.51
CA LEU A 77 -1.38 -24.16 -11.43
C LEU A 77 -2.85 -24.46 -11.68
N ASN A 78 -3.55 -24.86 -10.63
CA ASN A 78 -5.00 -24.89 -10.61
C ASN A 78 -5.54 -23.47 -10.78
N ILE A 79 -6.40 -23.30 -11.78
CA ILE A 79 -7.13 -22.05 -11.98
C ILE A 79 -8.23 -22.00 -10.92
N THR A 80 -7.96 -21.30 -9.82
CA THR A 80 -8.97 -21.03 -8.79
C THR A 80 -9.48 -19.60 -8.95
N ASP A 81 -10.79 -19.44 -9.13
CA ASP A 81 -11.46 -18.17 -9.34
C ASP A 81 -11.69 -17.41 -8.02
N TYR A 82 -10.65 -17.32 -7.19
CA TYR A 82 -10.76 -16.56 -5.94
C TYR A 82 -10.73 -15.07 -6.24
N PRO A 83 -11.70 -14.28 -5.73
CA PRO A 83 -11.68 -12.84 -5.91
C PRO A 83 -10.42 -12.28 -5.25
N GLN A 84 -9.54 -11.66 -6.05
CA GLN A 84 -8.32 -11.05 -5.53
C GLN A 84 -8.67 -10.06 -4.41
N PRO A 85 -7.96 -10.10 -3.27
CA PRO A 85 -8.19 -9.15 -2.20
C PRO A 85 -7.96 -7.74 -2.74
N ARG A 86 -9.01 -6.90 -2.70
CA ARG A 86 -8.93 -5.50 -3.14
C ARG A 86 -7.75 -4.84 -2.43
N GLN A 87 -6.84 -4.26 -3.22
CA GLN A 87 -5.74 -3.48 -2.65
C GLN A 87 -6.31 -2.44 -1.69
N LYS A 88 -5.87 -2.49 -0.43
CA LYS A 88 -6.31 -1.51 0.58
C LYS A 88 -5.99 -0.11 0.04
N PRO A 89 -6.91 0.85 0.14
CA PRO A 89 -6.61 2.21 -0.28
C PRO A 89 -5.36 2.68 0.46
N LYS A 90 -4.41 3.27 -0.26
CA LYS A 90 -3.19 3.83 0.31
C LYS A 90 -3.62 4.73 1.49
N GLY A 91 -3.24 4.33 2.70
CA GLY A 91 -3.57 5.07 3.92
C GLY A 91 -2.95 6.47 3.91
N ALA A 92 -3.28 7.27 4.92
CA ALA A 92 -2.69 8.61 5.07
C ALA A 92 -1.16 8.52 4.98
N ARG A 93 -0.55 9.38 4.16
CA ARG A 93 0.89 9.38 3.91
C ARG A 93 1.62 9.60 5.24
N TYR A 94 2.65 8.80 5.51
CA TYR A 94 3.47 8.99 6.70
C TYR A 94 4.09 10.40 6.69
N THR A 95 3.81 11.20 7.71
CA THR A 95 4.45 12.51 7.87
C THR A 95 5.71 12.35 8.74
N PRO A 96 6.89 12.73 8.23
CA PRO A 96 8.13 12.74 8.99
C PRO A 96 8.02 13.55 10.28
N VAL A 97 8.75 13.14 11.33
CA VAL A 97 8.69 13.78 12.65
C VAL A 97 9.01 15.28 12.60
N SER A 98 10.00 15.67 11.79
CA SER A 98 10.40 17.07 11.58
C SER A 98 9.28 17.97 11.06
N LYS A 99 8.31 17.41 10.35
CA LYS A 99 7.17 18.13 9.74
C LYS A 99 5.90 18.08 10.61
N ARG A 100 5.90 17.36 11.73
CA ARG A 100 4.72 17.24 12.60
C ARG A 100 4.42 18.55 13.35
N GLN A 101 5.43 19.34 13.64
CA GLN A 101 5.30 20.67 14.27
C GLN A 101 4.57 21.67 13.37
N ASP A 102 4.61 21.49 12.04
CA ASP A 102 3.97 22.37 11.05
C ASP A 102 2.47 22.02 10.85
N ARG A 103 1.99 20.92 11.44
CA ARG A 103 0.59 20.47 11.27
C ARG A 103 -0.45 21.45 11.84
N PRO A 104 -0.28 22.05 13.03
CA PRO A 104 -1.22 23.03 13.55
C PRO A 104 -1.34 24.26 12.64
N ASP A 105 -0.24 24.71 12.04
CA ASP A 105 -0.19 25.82 11.08
C ASP A 105 -0.98 25.50 9.80
N ALA A 106 -0.82 24.29 9.27
CA ALA A 106 -1.58 23.80 8.13
C ALA A 106 -3.07 23.64 8.44
N ILE A 107 -3.42 23.10 9.60
CA ILE A 107 -4.82 22.95 10.04
C ILE A 107 -5.47 24.34 10.15
N ALA A 108 -4.79 25.30 10.77
CA ALA A 108 -5.30 26.67 10.90
C ALA A 108 -5.50 27.35 9.53
N TRP A 109 -4.61 27.09 8.57
CA TRP A 109 -4.75 27.59 7.21
C TRP A 109 -5.96 26.99 6.49
N ILE A 110 -6.14 25.66 6.58
CA ILE A 110 -7.30 24.98 5.96
C ILE A 110 -8.60 25.46 6.58
N LEU A 111 -8.69 25.52 7.92
CA LEU A 111 -9.91 26.00 8.60
C LEU A 111 -10.28 27.44 8.20
N LYS A 112 -9.28 28.26 7.82
CA LYS A 112 -9.48 29.64 7.38
C LYS A 112 -9.87 29.76 5.89
N HIS A 113 -9.21 29.02 5.00
CA HIS A 113 -9.35 29.19 3.55
C HIS A 113 -10.29 28.18 2.89
N HIS A 114 -10.48 27.01 3.51
CA HIS A 114 -11.32 25.92 3.01
C HIS A 114 -12.24 25.37 4.12
N PRO A 115 -13.16 26.20 4.66
CA PRO A 115 -14.12 25.75 5.68
C PRO A 115 -15.07 24.66 5.19
N GLU A 116 -15.20 24.46 3.87
CA GLU A 116 -15.96 23.38 3.25
C GLU A 116 -15.38 21.98 3.51
N LEU A 117 -14.10 21.89 3.88
CA LEU A 117 -13.45 20.61 4.13
C LEU A 117 -13.87 20.02 5.48
N THR A 118 -14.35 18.78 5.45
CA THR A 118 -14.71 18.04 6.67
C THR A 118 -13.48 17.58 7.45
N ASP A 119 -13.61 17.42 8.77
CA ASP A 119 -12.52 16.90 9.61
C ASP A 119 -11.95 15.56 9.11
N SER A 120 -12.80 14.71 8.51
CA SER A 120 -12.36 13.45 7.91
C SER A 120 -11.45 13.65 6.70
N GLN A 121 -11.70 14.68 5.87
CA GLN A 121 -10.84 15.07 4.76
C GLN A 121 -9.53 15.66 5.27
N LEU A 122 -9.54 16.52 6.30
CA LEU A 122 -8.33 17.07 6.91
C LEU A 122 -7.43 15.97 7.49
N CYS A 123 -8.02 14.98 8.17
CA CYS A 123 -7.28 13.84 8.71
C CYS A 123 -6.54 13.06 7.61
N LYS A 124 -7.18 12.85 6.46
CA LYS A 124 -6.58 12.14 5.31
C LYS A 124 -5.53 12.99 4.59
N LEU A 125 -5.77 14.29 4.46
CA LEU A 125 -4.92 15.21 3.71
C LEU A 125 -3.61 15.54 4.44
N ILE A 126 -3.68 15.86 5.74
CA ILE A 126 -2.51 16.27 6.54
C ILE A 126 -1.90 15.09 7.34
N GLY A 127 -2.65 14.00 7.53
CA GLY A 127 -2.22 12.89 8.39
C GLY A 127 -2.35 13.22 9.89
N THR A 128 -3.37 13.99 10.27
CA THR A 128 -3.67 14.40 11.65
C THR A 128 -4.89 13.67 12.22
N THR A 129 -5.21 13.89 13.50
CA THR A 129 -6.38 13.30 14.18
C THR A 129 -7.46 14.35 14.44
N LYS A 130 -8.72 13.90 14.59
CA LYS A 130 -9.86 14.79 14.90
C LYS A 130 -9.64 15.64 16.17
N PRO A 131 -9.13 15.08 17.30
CA PRO A 131 -8.87 15.89 18.50
C PRO A 131 -7.82 17.00 18.25
N THR A 132 -6.83 16.76 17.41
CA THR A 132 -5.86 17.80 17.03
C THR A 132 -6.51 18.89 16.20
N ILE A 133 -7.41 18.55 15.27
CA ILE A 133 -8.16 19.54 14.48
C ILE A 133 -9.04 20.40 15.40
N GLN A 134 -9.74 19.76 16.33
CA GLN A 134 -10.60 20.44 17.30
C GLN A 134 -9.81 21.38 18.22
N SER A 135 -8.68 20.93 18.76
CA SER A 135 -7.86 21.79 19.65
C SER A 135 -7.25 23.01 18.93
N VAL A 136 -6.96 22.89 17.61
CA VAL A 136 -6.55 24.04 16.80
C VAL A 136 -7.73 24.98 16.54
N ARG A 137 -8.92 24.43 16.23
CA ARG A 137 -10.15 25.21 16.00
C ARG A 137 -10.56 26.01 17.25
N GLU A 138 -10.49 25.38 18.41
CA GLU A 138 -10.85 25.96 19.72
C GLU A 138 -9.71 26.77 20.35
N LYS A 139 -8.53 26.81 19.71
CA LYS A 139 -7.30 27.45 20.22
C LYS A 139 -6.86 26.91 21.59
N THR A 140 -7.17 25.64 21.88
CA THR A 140 -6.77 24.92 23.10
C THR A 140 -5.52 24.06 22.91
N HIS A 141 -4.94 24.05 21.70
CA HIS A 141 -3.68 23.39 21.43
C HIS A 141 -2.55 24.01 22.28
N TRP A 142 -1.64 23.20 22.82
CA TRP A 142 -0.57 23.67 23.72
C TRP A 142 0.30 24.79 23.13
N ASN A 143 0.44 24.81 21.80
CA ASN A 143 1.20 25.84 21.07
C ASN A 143 0.32 26.93 20.42
N ALA A 144 -0.94 27.11 20.85
CA ALA A 144 -1.93 27.95 20.18
C ALA A 144 -1.44 29.38 19.87
N THR A 145 -0.67 29.98 20.77
CA THR A 145 -0.13 31.35 20.62
C THR A 145 0.83 31.49 19.44
N ASN A 146 1.54 30.43 19.07
CA ASN A 146 2.55 30.46 18.00
C ASN A 146 2.03 29.93 16.67
N ILE A 147 0.77 29.44 16.61
CA ILE A 147 0.20 28.90 15.37
C ILE A 147 0.06 30.02 14.34
N LYS A 148 0.69 29.84 13.18
CA LYS A 148 0.58 30.76 12.05
C LYS A 148 -0.05 30.02 10.86
N PRO A 149 -1.21 30.48 10.35
CA PRO A 149 -1.82 29.83 9.19
C PRO A 149 -0.88 29.82 7.99
N ARG A 150 -0.39 28.65 7.58
CA ARG A 150 0.50 28.45 6.42
C ARG A 150 -0.03 27.35 5.50
N ASN A 151 0.14 27.53 4.20
CA ASN A 151 -0.40 26.60 3.20
C ASN A 151 0.24 25.20 3.34
N PRO A 152 -0.57 24.12 3.50
CA PRO A 152 -0.07 22.76 3.68
C PRO A 152 0.81 22.24 2.53
N VAL A 153 0.62 22.74 1.31
CA VAL A 153 1.43 22.40 0.13
C VAL A 153 2.83 22.98 0.29
N THR A 154 2.94 24.25 0.69
CA THR A 154 4.23 24.92 0.92
C THR A 154 5.02 24.30 2.09
N LEU A 155 4.31 23.75 3.08
CA LEU A 155 4.90 23.04 4.20
C LEU A 155 5.37 21.62 3.82
N GLY A 156 4.94 21.11 2.65
CA GLY A 156 5.24 19.75 2.18
C GLY A 156 4.39 18.68 2.87
N LEU A 157 3.21 19.03 3.38
CA LEU A 157 2.30 18.10 4.07
C LEU A 157 1.34 17.40 3.11
N CYS A 158 0.95 18.06 2.03
CA CYS A 158 0.19 17.48 0.92
C CYS A 158 0.69 18.02 -0.42
N THR A 159 0.25 17.42 -1.53
CA THR A 159 0.50 17.95 -2.87
C THR A 159 -0.62 18.92 -3.28
N GLU A 160 -0.35 19.77 -4.27
CA GLU A 160 -1.37 20.67 -4.85
C GLU A 160 -2.58 19.87 -5.36
N MET A 161 -2.31 18.79 -6.11
CA MET A 161 -3.34 17.89 -6.63
C MET A 161 -4.20 17.27 -5.52
N ASP A 162 -3.60 16.91 -4.38
CA ASP A 162 -4.34 16.33 -3.25
C ASP A 162 -5.26 17.37 -2.59
N LEU A 163 -4.78 18.61 -2.46
CA LEU A 163 -5.56 19.72 -1.89
C LEU A 163 -6.74 20.06 -2.81
N GLU A 164 -6.49 20.24 -4.10
CA GLU A 164 -7.53 20.53 -5.10
C GLU A 164 -8.58 19.42 -5.16
N LYS A 165 -8.15 18.15 -5.15
CA LYS A 165 -9.06 17.00 -5.11
C LYS A 165 -9.91 16.98 -3.84
N ALA A 166 -9.33 17.30 -2.68
CA ALA A 166 -10.06 17.36 -1.43
C ALA A 166 -11.15 18.45 -1.46
N VAL A 167 -10.82 19.62 -2.00
CA VAL A 167 -11.73 20.76 -2.17
C VAL A 167 -12.83 20.45 -3.18
N ALA A 168 -12.48 19.88 -4.34
CA ALA A 168 -13.43 19.47 -5.36
C ALA A 168 -14.44 18.43 -4.87
N LEU A 169 -14.03 17.52 -3.98
CA LEU A 169 -14.92 16.55 -3.33
C LEU A 169 -15.79 17.17 -2.22
N ALA A 170 -15.37 18.29 -1.64
CA ALA A 170 -16.10 18.99 -0.60
C ALA A 170 -17.17 19.94 -1.16
N ARG A 171 -16.88 20.67 -2.25
CA ARG A 171 -17.82 21.60 -2.92
C ARG A 171 -19.21 21.02 -3.22
N PRO A 172 -19.37 19.82 -3.80
CA PRO A 172 -20.70 19.24 -4.06
C PRO A 172 -21.42 18.81 -2.79
N ARG A 173 -20.72 18.70 -1.64
CA ARG A 173 -21.33 18.39 -0.33
C ARG A 173 -21.67 19.65 0.47
N ALA A 174 -21.03 20.78 0.16
CA ALA A 174 -21.18 22.03 0.90
C ALA A 174 -22.31 22.93 0.39
N GLY A 175 -22.87 22.67 -0.81
CA GLY A 175 -24.00 23.43 -1.35
C GLY A 175 -23.70 24.92 -1.55
N THR A 176 -23.23 25.28 -2.75
CA THR A 176 -23.12 26.68 -3.26
C THR A 176 -22.37 27.67 -2.35
N VAL A 177 -21.05 27.79 -2.55
CA VAL A 177 -20.33 29.06 -2.32
C VAL A 177 -19.46 29.33 -3.55
N ALA A 178 -19.73 30.44 -4.22
CA ALA A 178 -19.03 30.86 -5.44
C ALA A 178 -17.54 31.15 -5.15
N PRO A 179 -16.63 30.87 -6.10
CA PRO A 179 -15.20 31.12 -5.90
C PRO A 179 -14.93 32.63 -5.90
N GLN A 180 -14.41 33.16 -4.79
CA GLN A 180 -13.69 34.44 -4.79
C GLN A 180 -12.26 34.17 -5.22
N TYR A 181 -11.95 34.43 -6.49
CA TYR A 181 -10.56 34.60 -6.94
C TYR A 181 -10.11 35.99 -6.47
N VAL A 182 -9.09 36.03 -5.63
CA VAL A 182 -8.33 37.26 -5.36
C VAL A 182 -7.22 37.32 -6.38
N GLU A 183 -7.41 38.14 -7.41
CA GLU A 183 -6.36 38.59 -8.32
C GLU A 183 -5.25 39.25 -7.48
N HIS A 184 -4.01 38.81 -7.67
CA HIS A 184 -2.85 39.54 -7.20
C HIS A 184 -2.45 40.48 -8.32
N ASP A 185 -2.76 41.77 -8.16
CA ASP A 185 -2.18 42.83 -9.00
C ASP A 185 -0.66 42.86 -8.78
N GLU A 186 0.09 42.52 -9.83
CA GLU A 186 1.50 42.86 -9.95
C GLU A 186 1.62 44.35 -10.30
N GLU A 187 1.86 45.19 -9.29
CA GLU A 187 2.39 46.55 -9.47
C GLU A 187 3.79 46.65 -8.84
N ALA A 188 4.82 46.70 -9.71
CA ALA A 188 5.94 47.65 -9.74
C ALA A 188 7.19 47.03 -10.41
#